data_AF-A0A349L402-F1
#
_entry.id   AF-A0A349L402-F1
#
_cell.length_a   1.000
_cell.length_b   1.000
_cell.length_c   1.000
_cell.angle_alpha   90.00
_cell.angle_beta   90.00
_cell.angle_gamma   90.00
#
_symmetry.space_group_name_H-M   'P 1'
#
loop_
_entity.id
_entity.type
_entity.pdbx_description
1 polymer ?
#
loop_
_entity_poly.entity_id
_entity_poly.type
_entity_poly.pdbx_seq_one_letter_code
_entity_poly.pdbx_strand_id
1 'polypeptide(L)'
;MHEITDAEKEFLDKAKELVRHYEISDGQLILSEDPEKLAIRRLTDFIAFGKVLTGQHATNKVHGAAQDIIKNKVLELLRSGYTSSKEIALVLGVSSQVVMGIKSHWTQGKYGDQVIQKPSVIPKVSWCYLILSSKGEVYLGATTDLRRRLRMHNAADNKSYTKGRRWHLLAALQFPTRKNAFDYEYKLKSSMALKKEWKIHSICRANKIASRYHYEFSPDVWNHQTF
;
A
#
# COMPACT_ATOMS: atom_id res chain seq x y z
N MET A 1 -37.96 -21.58 21.28
CA MET A 1 -36.49 -21.34 21.33
C MET A 1 -35.83 -22.69 21.18
N HIS A 2 -35.01 -22.90 20.15
CA HIS A 2 -34.21 -24.13 20.07
C HIS A 2 -33.12 -24.03 21.14
N GLU A 3 -33.10 -24.98 22.07
CA GLU A 3 -32.05 -25.10 23.08
C GLU A 3 -30.72 -25.43 22.40
N ILE A 4 -29.65 -24.77 22.86
CA ILE A 4 -28.29 -24.98 22.35
C ILE A 4 -27.84 -26.36 22.83
N THR A 5 -27.41 -27.21 21.91
CA THR A 5 -26.91 -28.55 22.23
C THR A 5 -25.55 -28.48 22.95
N ASP A 6 -25.19 -29.52 23.70
CA ASP A 6 -23.91 -29.56 24.43
C ASP A 6 -22.69 -29.41 23.50
N ALA A 7 -22.77 -29.95 22.29
CA ALA A 7 -21.75 -29.79 21.25
C ALA A 7 -21.61 -28.33 20.76
N GLU A 8 -22.73 -27.61 20.64
CA GLU A 8 -22.73 -26.19 20.29
C GLU A 8 -22.20 -25.31 21.44
N LYS A 9 -22.45 -25.71 22.69
CA LYS A 9 -21.91 -25.04 23.87
C LYS A 9 -20.39 -25.24 23.98
N GLU A 10 -19.91 -26.47 23.76
CA GLU A 10 -18.49 -26.80 23.70
C GLU A 10 -17.78 -26.03 22.57
N PHE A 11 -18.42 -25.89 21.41
CA PHE A 11 -17.91 -25.08 20.31
C PHE A 11 -17.74 -23.60 20.69
N LEU A 12 -18.77 -23.03 21.32
CA LEU A 12 -18.72 -21.63 21.77
C LEU A 12 -17.65 -21.42 22.84
N ASP A 13 -17.45 -22.38 23.74
CA ASP A 13 -16.42 -22.29 24.77
C ASP A 13 -15.01 -22.43 24.20
N LYS A 14 -14.78 -23.33 23.22
CA LYS A 14 -13.53 -23.39 22.46
C LYS A 14 -13.26 -22.11 21.67
N ALA A 15 -14.27 -21.53 21.04
CA ALA A 15 -14.14 -20.26 20.33
C ALA A 15 -13.78 -19.11 21.29
N LYS A 16 -14.38 -19.06 22.49
CA LYS A 16 -14.00 -18.10 23.54
C LYS A 16 -12.58 -18.36 24.04
N GLU A 17 -12.15 -19.60 24.17
CA GLU A 17 -10.81 -19.98 24.64
C GLU A 17 -9.72 -19.61 23.62
N LEU A 18 -9.99 -19.75 22.32
CA LEU A 18 -9.13 -19.27 21.23
C LEU A 18 -8.88 -17.76 21.28
N VAL A 19 -9.86 -17.01 21.76
CA VAL A 19 -9.86 -15.54 21.84
C VAL A 19 -9.37 -15.03 23.20
N ARG A 20 -9.47 -15.83 24.26
CA ARG A 20 -8.85 -15.53 25.55
C ARG A 20 -7.36 -15.82 25.40
N HIS A 21 -6.54 -14.79 25.62
CA HIS A 21 -5.20 -14.76 26.25
C HIS A 21 -4.43 -13.53 25.74
N TYR A 22 -5.10 -12.38 25.76
CA TYR A 22 -4.46 -11.08 25.53
C TYR A 22 -5.06 -10.10 26.53
N GLU A 23 -4.29 -9.77 27.55
CA GLU A 23 -4.58 -8.62 28.40
C GLU A 23 -3.89 -7.40 27.80
N ILE A 24 -4.65 -6.31 27.66
CA ILE A 24 -4.10 -4.99 27.35
C ILE A 24 -3.71 -4.38 28.69
N SER A 25 -2.40 -4.27 28.95
CA SER A 25 -1.85 -3.52 30.08
C SER A 25 -0.91 -2.45 29.52
N ASP A 26 -1.11 -1.19 29.91
CA ASP A 26 -0.31 -0.03 29.45
C ASP A 26 -0.10 0.08 27.93
N GLY A 27 -1.10 -0.30 27.14
CA GLY A 27 -1.05 -0.22 25.68
C GLY A 27 -0.12 -1.25 25.02
N GLN A 28 0.36 -2.26 25.76
CA GLN A 28 1.13 -3.38 25.23
C GLN A 28 0.36 -4.69 25.36
N LEU A 29 0.56 -5.56 24.36
CA LEU A 29 -0.04 -6.88 24.27
C LEU A 29 0.94 -7.89 24.92
N ILE A 30 0.62 -8.41 26.10
CA ILE A 30 1.47 -9.37 26.81
C ILE A 30 0.98 -10.79 26.49
N LEU A 31 1.84 -11.59 25.87
CA LEU A 31 1.61 -13.02 25.58
C LEU A 31 2.14 -13.86 26.75
N SER A 32 1.33 -14.78 27.28
CA SER A 32 1.75 -15.67 28.38
C SER A 32 2.48 -16.94 27.91
N GLU A 33 2.48 -17.27 26.61
CA GLU A 33 3.19 -18.42 26.03
C GLU A 33 3.68 -18.14 24.60
N ASP A 34 4.58 -19.00 24.10
CA ASP A 34 5.16 -18.98 22.75
C ASP A 34 4.06 -18.95 21.65
N PRO A 35 3.87 -17.80 20.98
CA PRO A 35 2.71 -17.55 20.12
C PRO A 35 2.68 -18.42 18.86
N GLU A 36 3.83 -18.86 18.35
CA GLU A 36 3.87 -19.69 17.13
C GLU A 36 3.42 -21.13 17.41
N LYS A 37 3.81 -21.71 18.55
CA LYS A 37 3.40 -23.07 18.94
C LYS A 37 1.92 -23.14 19.36
N LEU A 38 1.42 -22.10 20.03
CA LEU A 38 0.02 -22.01 20.45
C LEU A 38 -0.93 -21.78 19.26
N ALA A 39 -0.55 -20.92 18.32
CA ALA A 39 -1.34 -20.63 17.12
C ALA A 39 -1.46 -21.85 16.20
N ILE A 40 -0.37 -22.61 15.98
CA ILE A 40 -0.37 -23.80 15.10
C ILE A 40 -1.23 -24.92 15.68
N ARG A 41 -1.16 -25.18 16.99
CA ARG A 41 -1.99 -26.22 17.65
C ARG A 41 -3.47 -25.84 17.60
N ARG A 42 -3.82 -24.59 17.90
CA ARG A 42 -5.21 -24.12 17.96
C ARG A 42 -5.89 -23.91 16.60
N LEU A 43 -5.14 -23.54 15.54
CA LEU A 43 -5.70 -23.43 14.17
C LEU A 43 -6.06 -24.79 13.59
N THR A 44 -5.22 -25.80 13.84
CA THR A 44 -5.43 -27.15 13.31
C THR A 44 -6.67 -27.77 13.94
N ASP A 45 -6.85 -27.57 15.25
CA ASP A 45 -8.03 -28.03 15.99
C ASP A 45 -9.30 -27.25 15.63
N PHE A 46 -9.24 -25.92 15.44
CA PHE A 46 -10.42 -25.12 15.07
C PHE A 46 -10.88 -25.35 13.62
N ILE A 47 -9.95 -25.52 12.68
CA ILE A 47 -10.29 -25.86 11.29
C ILE A 47 -10.78 -27.31 11.19
N ALA A 48 -10.20 -28.25 11.94
CA ALA A 48 -10.68 -29.63 12.02
C ALA A 48 -12.08 -29.69 12.64
N PHE A 49 -12.33 -28.97 13.73
CA PHE A 49 -13.62 -28.93 14.41
C PHE A 49 -14.69 -28.16 13.62
N GLY A 50 -14.30 -27.07 12.94
CA GLY A 50 -15.15 -26.36 11.99
C GLY A 50 -15.55 -27.23 10.79
N LYS A 51 -14.64 -28.05 10.27
CA LYS A 51 -14.94 -29.05 9.22
C LYS A 51 -15.88 -30.16 9.73
N VAL A 52 -15.71 -30.61 10.97
CA VAL A 52 -16.61 -31.59 11.61
C VAL A 52 -18.03 -31.03 11.77
N LEU A 53 -18.18 -29.74 12.12
CA LEU A 53 -19.48 -29.09 12.25
C LEU A 53 -20.14 -28.73 10.92
N THR A 54 -19.37 -28.38 9.88
CA THR A 54 -19.89 -28.27 8.50
C THR A 54 -20.40 -29.59 7.95
N GLY A 55 -20.04 -30.70 8.61
CA GLY A 55 -20.45 -32.05 8.22
C GLY A 55 -21.88 -32.41 8.61
N GLN A 56 -22.48 -31.87 9.69
CA GLN A 56 -23.85 -32.29 10.03
C GLN A 56 -24.66 -31.51 11.08
N HIS A 57 -24.14 -30.68 12.00
CA HIS A 57 -24.92 -30.34 13.22
C HIS A 57 -24.89 -28.88 13.75
N ALA A 58 -24.17 -27.92 13.17
CA ALA A 58 -24.21 -26.54 13.70
C ALA A 58 -25.42 -25.75 13.14
N THR A 59 -26.30 -25.26 14.02
CA THR A 59 -27.41 -24.38 13.61
C THR A 59 -26.88 -23.03 13.10
N ASN A 60 -27.57 -22.40 12.13
CA ASN A 60 -27.23 -21.07 11.60
C ASN A 60 -27.03 -20.00 12.71
N LYS A 61 -27.71 -20.18 13.85
CA LYS A 61 -27.62 -19.31 15.03
C LYS A 61 -26.24 -19.39 15.70
N VAL A 62 -25.67 -20.58 15.84
CA VAL A 62 -24.36 -20.79 16.47
C VAL A 62 -23.24 -20.33 15.56
N HIS A 63 -23.40 -20.54 14.24
CA HIS A 63 -22.48 -19.98 13.26
C HIS A 63 -22.45 -18.45 13.29
N GLY A 64 -23.62 -17.80 13.35
CA GLY A 64 -23.73 -16.34 13.50
C GLY A 64 -23.08 -15.82 14.78
N ALA A 65 -23.31 -16.50 15.91
CA ALA A 65 -22.70 -16.13 17.19
C ALA A 65 -21.16 -16.20 17.17
N ALA A 66 -20.58 -17.23 16.53
CA ALA A 66 -19.13 -17.35 16.38
C ALA A 66 -18.55 -16.24 15.49
N GLN A 67 -19.23 -15.90 14.38
CA GLN A 67 -18.84 -14.78 13.53
C GLN A 67 -18.90 -13.44 14.28
N ASP A 68 -19.92 -13.24 15.12
CA ASP A 68 -20.08 -12.03 15.92
C ASP A 68 -18.97 -11.85 16.96
N ILE A 69 -18.50 -12.94 17.58
CA ILE A 69 -17.36 -12.90 18.52
C ILE A 69 -16.10 -12.40 17.80
N ILE A 70 -15.76 -12.98 16.65
CA ILE A 70 -14.58 -12.58 15.86
C ILE A 70 -14.73 -11.12 15.40
N LYS A 71 -15.91 -10.77 14.87
CA LYS A 71 -16.23 -9.41 14.43
C LYS A 71 -16.00 -8.40 15.57
N ASN A 72 -16.56 -8.64 16.75
CA ASN A 72 -16.47 -7.70 17.86
C ASN A 72 -15.03 -7.51 18.34
N LYS A 73 -14.20 -8.57 18.36
CA LYS A 73 -12.78 -8.44 18.72
C LYS A 73 -11.92 -7.76 17.66
N VAL A 74 -12.21 -7.98 16.37
CA VAL A 74 -11.57 -7.19 15.31
C VAL A 74 -11.92 -5.71 15.46
N LEU A 75 -13.18 -5.38 15.74
CA LEU A 75 -13.61 -3.99 15.95
C LEU A 75 -12.96 -3.36 17.18
N GLU A 76 -12.83 -4.10 18.28
CA GLU A 76 -12.12 -3.66 19.49
C GLU A 76 -10.66 -3.29 19.17
N LEU A 77 -9.92 -4.18 18.50
CA LEU A 77 -8.52 -3.91 18.10
C LEU A 77 -8.39 -2.73 17.14
N LEU A 78 -9.30 -2.60 16.17
CA LEU A 78 -9.35 -1.46 15.26
C LEU A 78 -9.59 -0.14 16.01
N ARG A 79 -10.52 -0.12 16.97
CA ARG A 79 -10.79 1.05 17.84
C ARG A 79 -9.61 1.38 18.75
N SER A 80 -8.86 0.38 19.20
CA SER A 80 -7.62 0.54 19.97
C SER A 80 -6.41 0.97 19.13
N GLY A 81 -6.56 1.16 17.81
CA GLY A 81 -5.53 1.73 16.93
C GLY A 81 -4.72 0.71 16.11
N TYR A 82 -5.00 -0.60 16.23
CA TYR A 82 -4.36 -1.59 15.37
C TYR A 82 -4.85 -1.43 13.93
N THR A 83 -3.95 -1.33 12.95
CA THR A 83 -4.32 -1.14 11.55
C THR A 83 -3.85 -2.25 10.61
N SER A 84 -2.89 -3.07 11.00
CA SER A 84 -2.39 -4.17 10.16
C SER A 84 -3.33 -5.38 10.26
N SER A 85 -3.97 -5.74 9.13
CA SER A 85 -4.84 -6.91 9.09
C SER A 85 -4.08 -8.21 9.37
N LYS A 86 -2.76 -8.24 9.14
CA LYS A 86 -1.90 -9.40 9.44
C LYS A 86 -1.62 -9.52 10.93
N GLU A 87 -1.32 -8.40 11.61
CA GLU A 87 -1.10 -8.40 13.06
C GLU A 87 -2.38 -8.75 13.82
N ILE A 88 -3.51 -8.14 13.45
CA ILE A 88 -4.81 -8.46 14.06
C ILE A 88 -5.16 -9.93 13.86
N ALA A 89 -4.90 -10.48 12.66
CA ALA A 89 -5.12 -11.88 12.35
C ALA A 89 -4.26 -12.81 13.20
N LEU A 90 -2.98 -12.46 13.38
CA LEU A 90 -2.05 -13.18 14.22
C LEU A 90 -2.49 -13.19 15.68
N VAL A 91 -2.87 -12.03 16.22
CA VAL A 91 -3.39 -11.89 17.58
C VAL A 91 -4.64 -12.76 17.77
N LEU A 92 -5.62 -12.66 16.86
CA LEU A 92 -6.88 -13.38 17.03
C LEU A 92 -6.84 -14.86 16.60
N GLY A 93 -5.72 -15.35 16.06
CA GLY A 93 -5.62 -16.71 15.51
C GLY A 93 -6.57 -16.95 14.33
N VAL A 94 -6.85 -15.94 13.51
CA VAL A 94 -7.76 -16.03 12.35
C VAL A 94 -7.05 -15.71 11.04
N SER A 95 -7.68 -16.01 9.90
CA SER A 95 -7.15 -15.61 8.59
C SER A 95 -7.19 -14.09 8.41
N SER A 96 -6.14 -13.50 7.84
CA SER A 96 -6.12 -12.07 7.48
C SER A 96 -7.22 -11.68 6.50
N GLN A 97 -7.76 -12.62 5.71
CA GLN A 97 -8.90 -12.40 4.83
C GLN A 97 -10.18 -12.05 5.61
N VAL A 98 -10.41 -12.73 6.74
CA VAL A 98 -11.54 -12.47 7.64
C VAL A 98 -11.45 -11.05 8.20
N VAL A 99 -10.26 -10.68 8.68
CA VAL A 99 -9.99 -9.34 9.20
C VAL A 99 -10.17 -8.28 8.11
N MET A 100 -9.70 -8.52 6.89
CA MET A 100 -9.86 -7.58 5.77
C MET A 100 -11.34 -7.35 5.42
N GLY A 101 -12.17 -8.40 5.42
CA GLY A 101 -13.61 -8.28 5.18
C GLY A 101 -14.31 -7.41 6.23
N ILE A 102 -14.07 -7.68 7.51
CA ILE A 102 -14.61 -6.89 8.62
C ILE A 102 -14.09 -5.45 8.57
N LYS A 103 -12.78 -5.27 8.39
CA LYS A 103 -12.15 -3.95 8.30
C LYS A 103 -12.71 -3.12 7.14
N SER A 104 -13.00 -3.73 5.99
CA SER A 104 -13.64 -3.05 4.86
C SER A 104 -15.01 -2.49 5.25
N HIS A 105 -15.86 -3.30 5.88
CA HIS A 105 -17.17 -2.84 6.38
C HIS A 105 -17.06 -1.76 7.46
N TRP A 106 -16.07 -1.88 8.35
CA TRP A 106 -15.78 -0.88 9.36
C TRP A 106 -15.37 0.46 8.75
N THR A 107 -14.48 0.46 7.76
CA THR A 107 -14.09 1.68 7.03
C THR A 107 -15.22 2.34 6.26
N GLN A 108 -16.26 1.57 5.91
CA GLN A 108 -17.49 2.06 5.28
C GLN A 108 -18.52 2.59 6.30
N GLY A 109 -18.23 2.56 7.60
CA GLY A 109 -19.13 3.02 8.66
C GLY A 109 -20.27 2.05 8.98
N LYS A 110 -20.23 0.79 8.49
CA LYS A 110 -21.33 -0.19 8.69
C LYS A 110 -21.54 -0.61 10.15
N TYR A 111 -20.59 -0.34 11.04
CA TYR A 111 -20.63 -0.74 12.45
C TYR A 111 -20.84 0.43 13.42
N GLY A 112 -21.36 1.56 12.96
CA GLY A 112 -21.77 2.69 13.81
C GLY A 112 -20.62 3.53 14.38
N ASP A 113 -19.37 3.12 14.18
CA ASP A 113 -18.21 3.95 14.48
C ASP A 113 -18.18 5.14 13.52
N GLN A 114 -18.02 6.36 14.04
CA GLN A 114 -17.74 7.51 13.20
C GLN A 114 -16.53 7.15 12.34
N VAL A 115 -16.68 7.25 11.02
CA VAL A 115 -15.60 7.05 10.07
C VAL A 115 -14.42 7.86 10.60
N ILE A 116 -13.42 7.18 11.17
CA ILE A 116 -12.14 7.82 11.46
C ILE A 116 -11.73 8.31 10.08
N GLN A 117 -11.90 9.61 9.83
CA GLN A 117 -11.46 10.20 8.58
C GLN A 117 -10.02 9.74 8.47
N LYS A 118 -9.75 8.89 7.48
CA LYS A 118 -8.42 8.37 7.20
C LYS A 118 -7.49 9.57 7.36
N PRO A 119 -6.53 9.56 8.32
CA PRO A 119 -5.67 10.72 8.52
C PRO A 119 -5.19 11.11 7.13
N SER A 120 -5.50 12.35 6.78
CA SER A 120 -5.50 12.85 5.42
C SER A 120 -4.29 12.27 4.70
N VAL A 121 -4.53 11.59 3.58
CA VAL A 121 -3.48 11.00 2.74
C VAL A 121 -2.35 12.01 2.71
N ILE A 122 -1.20 11.71 3.34
CA ILE A 122 -0.02 12.59 3.26
C ILE A 122 0.06 12.95 1.78
N PRO A 123 -0.11 14.23 1.39
CA PRO A 123 -0.35 14.58 0.01
C PRO A 123 0.80 13.97 -0.77
N LYS A 124 0.47 12.96 -1.59
CA LYS A 124 1.49 12.18 -2.26
C LYS A 124 1.99 13.05 -3.40
N VAL A 125 2.99 13.84 -3.06
CA VAL A 125 3.67 14.75 -3.97
C VAL A 125 4.02 14.00 -5.24
N SER A 126 3.80 14.68 -6.34
CA SER A 126 4.04 14.15 -7.68
C SER A 126 4.99 15.08 -8.40
N TRP A 127 5.69 14.55 -9.40
CA TRP A 127 6.72 15.28 -10.11
C TRP A 127 6.44 15.28 -11.60
N CYS A 128 6.67 16.42 -12.25
CA CYS A 128 6.94 16.50 -13.68
C CYS A 128 8.45 16.69 -13.85
N TYR A 129 9.09 15.99 -14.79
CA TYR A 129 10.55 15.98 -14.89
C TYR A 129 11.06 15.88 -16.33
N LEU A 130 12.29 16.35 -16.52
CA LEU A 130 13.11 16.15 -17.69
C LEU A 130 14.29 15.23 -17.35
N ILE A 131 14.56 14.25 -18.20
CA ILE A 131 15.78 13.44 -18.17
C ILE A 131 16.58 13.62 -19.45
N LEU A 132 17.89 13.46 -19.34
CA LEU A 132 18.88 13.71 -20.38
C LEU A 132 19.68 12.44 -20.68
N SER A 133 19.76 12.07 -21.96
CA SER A 133 20.60 10.97 -22.43
C SER A 133 22.04 11.42 -22.71
N SER A 134 22.96 10.46 -22.87
CA SER A 134 24.34 10.73 -23.28
C SER A 134 24.48 11.36 -24.67
N LYS A 135 23.43 11.29 -25.51
CA LYS A 135 23.39 11.86 -26.86
C LYS A 135 22.68 13.22 -26.91
N GLY A 136 22.34 13.81 -25.76
CA GLY A 136 21.62 15.08 -25.71
C GLY A 136 20.11 14.97 -25.90
N GLU A 137 19.55 13.76 -25.98
CA GLU A 137 18.10 13.56 -26.07
C GLU A 137 17.43 13.91 -24.73
N VAL A 138 16.28 14.58 -24.78
CA VAL A 138 15.52 14.94 -23.58
C VAL A 138 14.16 14.27 -23.59
N TYR A 139 13.86 13.52 -22.54
CA TYR A 139 12.55 12.92 -22.31
C TYR A 139 11.80 13.66 -21.20
N LEU A 140 10.51 13.88 -21.43
CA LEU A 140 9.57 14.51 -20.51
C LEU A 140 8.62 13.46 -19.95
N GLY A 141 8.38 13.49 -18.64
CA GLY A 141 7.35 12.64 -18.02
C GLY A 141 6.88 13.15 -16.68
N ALA A 142 5.83 12.54 -16.15
CA ALA A 142 5.38 12.73 -14.78
C ALA A 142 5.31 11.42 -13.98
N THR A 143 5.40 11.49 -12.65
CA THR A 143 5.40 10.33 -11.75
C THR A 143 5.04 10.72 -10.31
N THR A 144 4.53 9.75 -9.53
CA THR A 144 4.35 9.87 -8.07
C THR A 144 5.51 9.28 -7.28
N ASP A 145 6.57 8.84 -7.96
CA ASP A 145 7.83 8.37 -7.37
C ASP A 145 8.96 8.61 -8.40
N LEU A 146 9.70 9.70 -8.20
CA LEU A 146 10.76 10.12 -9.12
C LEU A 146 11.96 9.17 -9.10
N ARG A 147 12.35 8.69 -7.92
CA ARG A 147 13.52 7.80 -7.76
C ARG A 147 13.29 6.45 -8.41
N ARG A 148 12.12 5.83 -8.14
CA ARG A 148 11.75 4.55 -8.77
C ARG A 148 11.69 4.70 -10.28
N ARG A 149 11.07 5.78 -10.78
CA ARG A 149 10.93 6.01 -12.21
C ARG A 149 12.28 6.19 -12.92
N LEU A 150 13.21 6.94 -12.33
CA LEU A 150 14.55 7.11 -12.89
C LEU A 150 15.35 5.79 -12.93
N ARG A 151 15.21 4.94 -11.90
CA ARG A 151 15.81 3.59 -11.92
C ARG A 151 15.24 2.75 -13.06
N MET A 152 13.92 2.75 -13.23
CA MET A 152 13.26 2.03 -14.33
C MET A 152 13.73 2.51 -15.71
N HIS A 153 13.89 3.82 -15.91
CA HIS A 153 14.41 4.35 -17.18
C HIS A 153 15.81 3.82 -17.53
N ASN A 154 16.66 3.61 -16.51
CA ASN A 154 18.02 3.10 -16.64
C ASN A 154 18.14 1.57 -16.53
N ALA A 155 17.03 0.85 -16.31
CA ALA A 155 17.06 -0.59 -16.17
C ALA A 155 17.24 -1.26 -17.55
N ALA A 156 18.01 -2.35 -17.59
CA ALA A 156 18.35 -3.05 -18.83
C ALA A 156 17.14 -3.72 -19.50
N ASP A 157 16.14 -4.09 -18.70
CA ASP A 157 14.89 -4.76 -19.07
C ASP A 157 13.75 -3.81 -19.45
N ASN A 158 13.98 -2.49 -19.38
CA ASN A 158 12.99 -1.48 -19.77
C ASN A 158 12.56 -1.69 -21.24
N LYS A 159 11.25 -1.74 -21.51
CA LYS A 159 10.68 -1.93 -22.86
C LYS A 159 10.21 -0.64 -23.53
N SER A 160 10.33 0.50 -22.86
CA SER A 160 9.86 1.79 -23.38
C SER A 160 10.87 2.47 -24.32
N TYR A 161 10.48 3.59 -24.92
CA TYR A 161 11.35 4.47 -25.75
C TYR A 161 12.69 4.81 -25.09
N THR A 162 12.71 4.83 -23.76
CA THR A 162 13.91 5.15 -22.96
C THR A 162 14.89 3.98 -22.81
N LYS A 163 14.60 2.80 -23.37
CA LYS A 163 15.49 1.64 -23.35
C LYS A 163 16.86 1.94 -23.96
N GLY A 164 17.89 1.26 -23.45
CA GLY A 164 19.21 1.17 -24.07
C GLY A 164 20.04 2.46 -23.97
N ARG A 165 19.64 3.38 -23.09
CA ARG A 165 20.30 4.66 -22.87
C ARG A 165 20.53 4.88 -21.39
N ARG A 166 21.58 5.65 -21.09
CA ARG A 166 21.82 6.14 -19.73
C ARG A 166 21.15 7.50 -19.59
N TRP A 167 20.22 7.60 -18.64
CA TRP A 167 19.41 8.78 -18.36
C TRP A 167 19.79 9.43 -17.05
N HIS A 168 19.98 10.73 -17.08
CA HIS A 168 20.25 11.57 -15.91
C HIS A 168 19.10 12.53 -15.67
N LEU A 169 18.78 12.78 -14.41
CA LEU A 169 17.78 13.79 -14.06
C LEU A 169 18.30 15.20 -14.40
N LEU A 170 17.63 15.86 -15.33
CA LEU A 170 17.96 17.20 -15.79
C LEU A 170 17.23 18.27 -14.96
N ALA A 171 15.91 18.14 -14.85
CA ALA A 171 15.07 19.04 -14.05
C ALA A 171 13.84 18.30 -13.51
N ALA A 172 13.29 18.78 -12.41
CA ALA A 172 12.03 18.28 -11.86
C ALA A 172 11.29 19.39 -11.12
N LEU A 173 9.98 19.46 -11.32
CA LEU A 173 9.07 20.31 -10.55
C LEU A 173 8.14 19.41 -9.72
N GLN A 174 7.97 19.77 -8.46
CA GLN A 174 7.11 19.07 -7.52
C GLN A 174 5.71 19.71 -7.50
N PHE A 175 4.69 18.87 -7.41
CA PHE A 175 3.29 19.25 -7.35
C PHE A 175 2.60 18.55 -6.17
N PRO A 176 1.62 19.22 -5.54
CA PRO A 176 0.90 18.66 -4.39
C PRO A 176 0.01 17.48 -4.76
N THR A 177 -0.42 17.39 -6.02
CA THR A 177 -1.31 16.32 -6.51
C THR A 177 -0.77 15.69 -7.78
N ARG A 178 -1.13 14.42 -8.00
CA ARG A 178 -0.87 13.71 -9.25
C ARG A 178 -1.48 14.46 -10.44
N LYS A 179 -2.71 14.93 -10.31
CA LYS A 179 -3.40 15.66 -11.38
C LYS A 179 -2.59 16.86 -11.87
N ASN A 180 -2.11 17.69 -10.95
CA ASN A 180 -1.35 18.89 -11.31
C ASN A 180 -0.04 18.55 -12.06
N ALA A 181 0.69 17.52 -11.63
CA ALA A 181 1.93 17.10 -12.30
C ALA A 181 1.67 16.60 -13.74
N PHE A 182 0.62 15.82 -13.95
CA PHE A 182 0.28 15.27 -15.26
C PHE A 182 -0.36 16.32 -16.18
N ASP A 183 -1.16 17.23 -15.64
CA ASP A 183 -1.70 18.37 -16.40
C ASP A 183 -0.55 19.29 -16.86
N TYR A 184 0.49 19.49 -16.04
CA TYR A 184 1.67 20.24 -16.44
C TYR A 184 2.51 19.52 -17.49
N GLU A 185 2.71 18.20 -17.36
CA GLU A 185 3.33 17.37 -18.41
C GLU A 185 2.58 17.50 -19.74
N TYR A 186 1.24 17.44 -19.70
CA TYR A 186 0.40 17.62 -20.89
C TYR A 186 0.60 18.99 -21.51
N LYS A 187 0.56 20.08 -20.71
CA LYS A 187 0.84 21.45 -21.19
C LYS A 187 2.21 21.56 -21.87
N LEU A 188 3.24 20.95 -21.31
CA LEU A 188 4.59 20.94 -21.90
C LEU A 188 4.70 20.09 -23.17
N LYS A 189 3.88 19.05 -23.33
CA LYS A 189 3.78 18.29 -24.59
C LYS A 189 3.07 19.10 -25.67
N SER A 190 2.06 19.88 -25.30
CA SER A 190 1.29 20.71 -26.22
C SER A 190 1.96 22.05 -26.57
N SER A 191 2.90 22.55 -25.74
CA SER A 191 3.60 23.81 -25.97
C SER A 191 5.10 23.63 -26.11
N MET A 192 5.59 23.74 -27.35
CA MET A 192 7.02 23.66 -27.67
C MET A 192 7.80 24.81 -27.04
N ALA A 193 7.23 26.01 -26.96
CA ALA A 193 7.85 27.18 -26.34
C ALA A 193 8.14 26.95 -24.85
N LEU A 194 7.15 26.48 -24.08
CA LEU A 194 7.33 26.19 -22.65
C LEU A 194 8.37 25.09 -22.41
N LYS A 195 8.38 24.06 -23.27
CA LYS A 195 9.38 22.99 -23.18
C LYS A 195 10.79 23.50 -23.52
N LYS A 196 10.93 24.39 -24.51
CA LYS A 196 12.21 25.02 -24.88
C LYS A 196 12.72 25.88 -23.74
N GLU A 197 11.87 26.73 -23.18
CA GLU A 197 12.20 27.58 -22.03
C GLU A 197 12.70 26.73 -20.85
N TRP A 198 11.99 25.66 -20.48
CA TRP A 198 12.42 24.81 -19.37
C TRP A 198 13.75 24.10 -19.65
N LYS A 199 14.03 23.72 -20.90
CA LYS A 199 15.34 23.20 -21.31
C LYS A 199 16.45 24.26 -21.17
N ILE A 200 16.19 25.50 -21.61
CA ILE A 200 17.15 26.61 -21.50
C ILE A 200 17.50 26.87 -20.03
N HIS A 201 16.50 26.94 -19.14
CA HIS A 201 16.74 27.07 -17.69
C HIS A 201 17.51 25.90 -17.09
N SER A 202 17.55 24.75 -17.76
CA SER A 202 18.26 23.55 -17.31
C SER A 202 19.69 23.42 -17.87
N ILE A 203 20.17 24.35 -18.71
CA ILE A 203 21.49 24.28 -19.37
C ILE A 203 22.63 24.14 -18.37
N CYS A 204 22.65 24.91 -17.28
CA CYS A 204 23.70 24.82 -16.26
C CYS A 204 23.81 23.40 -15.67
N ARG A 205 22.66 22.74 -15.45
CA ARG A 205 22.64 21.36 -14.97
C ARG A 205 23.07 20.37 -16.06
N ALA A 206 22.68 20.60 -17.31
CA ALA A 206 23.14 19.79 -18.45
C ALA A 206 24.66 19.85 -18.61
N ASN A 207 25.28 21.04 -18.52
CA ASN A 207 26.74 21.21 -18.58
C ASN A 207 27.45 20.41 -17.48
N LYS A 208 26.90 20.43 -16.24
CA LYS A 208 27.43 19.62 -15.13
C LYS A 208 27.32 18.11 -15.39
N ILE A 209 26.24 17.66 -16.03
CA ILE A 209 26.06 16.24 -16.40
C ILE A 209 27.07 15.87 -17.50
N ALA A 210 27.13 16.66 -18.57
CA ALA A 210 28.03 16.41 -19.69
C ALA A 210 29.49 16.36 -19.25
N SER A 211 29.94 17.33 -18.44
CA SER A 211 31.29 17.36 -17.88
C SER A 211 31.58 16.14 -16.99
N ARG A 212 30.65 15.79 -16.07
CA ARG A 212 30.84 14.67 -15.12
C ARG A 212 30.95 13.31 -15.81
N TYR A 213 30.28 13.12 -16.93
CA TYR A 213 30.24 11.85 -17.64
C TYR A 213 30.98 11.88 -18.98
N HIS A 214 31.71 12.98 -19.26
CA HIS A 214 32.46 13.19 -20.50
C HIS A 214 31.63 12.99 -21.77
N TYR A 215 30.41 13.56 -21.81
CA TYR A 215 29.56 13.50 -23.00
C TYR A 215 29.94 14.59 -24.01
N GLU A 216 29.89 14.23 -25.29
CA GLU A 216 30.35 15.08 -26.40
C GLU A 216 29.32 16.11 -26.88
N PHE A 217 28.06 16.04 -26.43
CA PHE A 217 27.06 17.03 -26.85
C PHE A 217 27.22 18.34 -26.08
N SER A 218 27.10 19.47 -26.78
CA SER A 218 27.05 20.81 -26.16
C SER A 218 25.59 21.19 -25.86
N PRO A 219 25.20 21.40 -24.59
CA PRO A 219 23.87 21.88 -24.24
C PRO A 219 23.50 23.24 -24.87
N ASP A 220 24.50 24.03 -25.29
CA ASP A 220 24.27 25.33 -25.93
C ASP A 220 23.58 25.20 -27.30
N VAL A 221 23.67 24.02 -27.95
CA VAL A 221 22.94 23.75 -29.20
C VAL A 221 21.43 23.62 -29.02
N TRP A 222 20.93 23.42 -27.80
CA TRP A 222 19.48 23.39 -27.54
C TRP A 222 18.78 24.72 -27.81
N ASN A 223 19.52 25.82 -27.80
CA ASN A 223 18.96 27.13 -28.14
C ASN A 223 18.62 27.25 -29.64
N HIS A 224 19.37 26.51 -30.48
CA HIS A 224 19.34 26.61 -31.94
C HIS A 224 18.58 25.46 -32.62
N GLN A 225 18.23 24.39 -31.91
CA GLN A 225 17.40 23.31 -32.45
C GLN A 225 15.95 23.78 -32.57
N THR A 226 15.48 23.93 -33.82
CA THR A 226 14.06 23.90 -34.17
C THR A 226 13.55 22.49 -33.91
N PHE A 227 12.55 22.37 -33.01
CA PHE A 227 11.82 21.12 -32.79
C PHE A 227 10.73 20.95 -33.85
#